data_AF-A0AAV8SMA9-F1
#
_entry.id   AF-A0AAV8SMA9-F1
#
_cell.length_a   1.000
_cell.length_b   1.000
_cell.length_c   1.000
_cell.angle_alpha   90.00
_cell.angle_beta   90.00
_cell.angle_gamma   90.00
#
_symmetry.space_group_name_H-M   'P 1'
#
loop_
_entity.id
_entity.type
_entity.pdbx_description
1 polymer ?
#
loop_
_entity_poly.entity_id
_entity_poly.type
_entity_poly.pdbx_seq_one_letter_code
_entity_poly.pdbx_strand_id
1 'polypeptide(L)'
;MSTNLSLRSIMDANKLTGPNFSDWLRNLKIVLRQEKKLYVLDNELPPEPAQDATNEDWEYYQSHIDDNEQVTCVILASMSPELQRQHETMNAREMFLHLQELFGAQSRVERFETAKAFFSQFIMNFHMNKKEMSLAELLNMLKTTEDALRKNPARFVVGSSSSRIRVRPLRKE
;
A
#
# COMPACT_ATOMS: atom_id res chain seq x y z
N MET A 1 -11.61 28.96 -15.17
CA MET A 1 -10.69 27.98 -15.78
C MET A 1 -10.58 26.82 -14.82
N SER A 2 -11.18 25.68 -15.16
CA SER A 2 -11.15 24.50 -14.30
C SER A 2 -9.77 23.87 -14.42
N THR A 3 -8.93 24.01 -13.39
CA THR A 3 -7.69 23.25 -13.30
C THR A 3 -8.07 21.77 -13.18
N ASN A 4 -7.92 21.02 -14.26
CA ASN A 4 -7.94 19.56 -14.20
C ASN A 4 -6.75 19.14 -13.32
N LEU A 5 -7.00 18.94 -12.02
CA LEU A 5 -6.03 18.38 -11.10
C LEU A 5 -5.76 16.94 -11.53
N SER A 6 -4.62 16.73 -12.20
CA SER A 6 -4.16 15.39 -12.53
C SER A 6 -3.80 14.65 -11.24
N LEU A 7 -4.36 13.44 -11.03
CA LEU A 7 -4.01 12.60 -9.88
C LEU A 7 -2.54 12.17 -9.91
N ARG A 8 -1.85 12.32 -11.05
CA ARG A 8 -0.41 12.06 -11.15
C ARG A 8 0.43 12.87 -10.18
N SER A 9 -0.02 14.07 -9.80
CA SER A 9 0.64 14.91 -8.79
C SER A 9 0.80 14.23 -7.42
N ILE A 10 -0.07 13.26 -7.09
CA ILE A 10 0.04 12.45 -5.86
C ILE A 10 1.32 11.61 -5.88
N MET A 11 1.74 11.17 -7.05
CA MET A 11 2.94 10.33 -7.21
C MET A 11 4.22 11.14 -7.00
N ASP A 12 4.23 12.42 -7.38
CA ASP A 12 5.38 13.31 -7.15
C ASP A 12 5.58 13.60 -5.65
N ALA A 13 4.48 13.76 -4.91
CA ALA A 13 4.51 14.00 -3.47
C ALA A 13 4.84 12.73 -2.65
N ASN A 14 4.62 11.54 -3.21
CA ASN A 14 4.72 10.27 -2.50
C ASN A 14 5.60 9.26 -3.26
N LYS A 15 6.82 9.67 -3.61
CA LYS A 15 7.75 8.81 -4.34
C LYS A 15 8.09 7.53 -3.58
N LEU A 16 8.28 6.42 -4.30
CA LEU A 16 8.69 5.15 -3.75
C LEU A 16 10.13 5.24 -3.24
N THR A 17 10.33 4.92 -1.96
CA THR A 17 11.65 4.83 -1.30
C THR A 17 11.96 3.42 -0.80
N GLY A 18 11.00 2.49 -0.93
CA GLY A 18 11.09 1.12 -0.43
C GLY A 18 10.14 0.88 0.75
N PRO A 19 10.39 1.42 1.96
CA PRO A 19 9.54 1.19 3.13
C PRO A 19 8.08 1.61 2.93
N ASN A 20 7.83 2.63 2.11
CA ASN A 20 6.49 3.13 1.82
C ASN A 20 5.78 2.39 0.67
N PHE A 21 6.27 1.21 0.25
CA PHE A 21 5.74 0.50 -0.92
C PHE A 21 4.23 0.27 -0.89
N SER A 22 3.65 -0.06 0.29
CA SER A 22 2.19 -0.25 0.39
C SER A 22 1.37 1.01 0.08
N ASP A 23 1.84 2.16 0.58
CA ASP A 23 1.15 3.43 0.37
C ASP A 23 1.36 3.94 -1.05
N TRP A 24 2.59 3.83 -1.57
CA TRP A 24 2.91 4.12 -2.96
C TRP A 24 2.08 3.26 -3.92
N LEU A 25 1.99 1.94 -3.69
CA LEU A 25 1.21 1.03 -4.52
C LEU A 25 -0.29 1.37 -4.50
N ARG A 26 -0.81 1.78 -3.33
CA ARG A 26 -2.19 2.24 -3.21
C ARG A 26 -2.42 3.48 -4.08
N ASN A 27 -1.52 4.46 -4.02
CA ASN A 27 -1.60 5.69 -4.82
C ASN A 27 -1.49 5.40 -6.33
N LEU A 28 -0.52 4.55 -6.72
CA LEU A 28 -0.36 4.12 -8.10
C LEU A 28 -1.65 3.49 -8.64
N LYS A 29 -2.24 2.55 -7.90
CA LYS A 29 -3.50 1.90 -8.30
C LYS A 29 -4.66 2.89 -8.44
N ILE A 30 -4.72 3.95 -7.64
CA ILE A 30 -5.74 5.00 -7.77
C ILE A 30 -5.57 5.76 -9.08
N VAL A 31 -4.33 6.21 -9.37
CA VAL A 31 -4.01 6.93 -10.61
C VAL A 31 -4.32 6.07 -11.83
N LEU A 32 -3.85 4.82 -11.85
CA LEU A 32 -4.07 3.91 -12.98
C LEU A 32 -5.54 3.52 -13.18
N ARG A 33 -6.33 3.42 -12.09
CA ARG A 33 -7.79 3.19 -12.20
C ARG A 33 -8.50 4.37 -12.83
N GLN A 34 -8.12 5.61 -12.47
CA GLN A 34 -8.70 6.80 -13.09
C GLN A 34 -8.41 6.83 -14.60
N GLU A 35 -7.21 6.44 -14.99
CA GLU A 35 -6.77 6.41 -16.39
C GLU A 35 -7.22 5.16 -17.15
N LYS A 36 -7.91 4.21 -16.49
CA LYS A 36 -8.31 2.90 -17.04
C LYS A 36 -7.15 2.02 -17.52
N LYS A 37 -5.94 2.23 -16.99
CA LYS A 37 -4.71 1.49 -17.35
C LYS A 37 -4.24 0.49 -16.30
N LEU A 38 -5.08 0.21 -15.28
CA LEU A 38 -4.69 -0.72 -14.22
C LEU A 38 -4.35 -2.12 -14.77
N TYR A 39 -5.01 -2.55 -15.84
CA TYR A 39 -4.84 -3.87 -16.46
C TYR A 39 -3.40 -4.14 -16.91
N VAL A 40 -2.63 -3.09 -17.22
CA VAL A 40 -1.21 -3.17 -17.63
C VAL A 40 -0.33 -3.83 -16.56
N LEU A 41 -0.70 -3.71 -15.28
CA LEU A 41 0.08 -4.31 -14.20
C LEU A 41 -0.11 -5.83 -14.11
N ASP A 42 -1.25 -6.33 -14.56
CA ASP A 42 -1.63 -7.74 -14.40
C ASP A 42 -1.38 -8.53 -15.69
N ASN A 43 -1.66 -7.92 -16.84
CA ASN A 43 -1.65 -8.57 -18.15
C ASN A 43 -0.29 -8.44 -18.85
N GLU A 44 0.09 -9.49 -19.58
CA GLU A 44 1.24 -9.43 -20.48
C GLU A 44 0.93 -8.59 -21.72
N LEU A 45 1.99 -8.06 -22.34
CA LEU A 45 1.85 -7.35 -23.61
C LEU A 45 1.27 -8.29 -24.67
N PRO A 46 0.33 -7.80 -25.51
CA PRO A 46 -0.21 -8.60 -26.59
C PRO A 46 0.91 -8.95 -27.59
N PRO A 47 0.85 -10.14 -28.22
CA PRO A 47 1.78 -10.49 -29.29
C PRO A 47 1.62 -9.55 -30.48
N GLU A 48 2.70 -9.33 -31.22
CA GLU A 48 2.67 -8.54 -32.44
C GLU A 48 1.69 -9.15 -33.46
N PRO A 49 0.76 -8.37 -34.04
CA PRO A 49 -0.18 -8.86 -35.03
C PRO A 49 0.52 -9.37 -36.30
N ALA A 50 -0.12 -10.30 -37.01
CA ALA A 50 0.36 -10.77 -38.31
C ALA A 50 0.30 -9.65 -39.37
N GLN A 51 1.11 -9.76 -40.43
CA GLN A 51 1.13 -8.76 -41.51
C GLN A 51 -0.21 -8.61 -42.24
N ASP A 52 -1.02 -9.67 -42.26
CA ASP A 52 -2.36 -9.72 -42.83
C ASP A 52 -3.47 -9.48 -41.79
N ALA A 53 -3.10 -9.12 -40.55
CA ALA A 53 -4.05 -8.82 -39.49
C ALA A 53 -4.90 -7.59 -39.83
N THR A 54 -6.08 -7.52 -39.21
CA THR A 54 -7.00 -6.42 -39.46
C THR A 54 -6.48 -5.12 -38.85
N ASN A 55 -6.97 -3.98 -39.33
CA ASN A 55 -6.64 -2.69 -38.72
C ASN A 55 -7.06 -2.63 -37.24
N GLU A 56 -8.16 -3.31 -36.88
CA GLU A 56 -8.66 -3.38 -35.50
C GLU A 56 -7.66 -4.09 -34.57
N ASP A 57 -7.00 -5.16 -35.06
CA ASP A 57 -5.96 -5.88 -34.31
C ASP A 57 -4.72 -5.00 -34.07
N TRP A 58 -4.32 -4.22 -35.08
CA TRP A 58 -3.21 -3.27 -34.97
C TRP A 58 -3.51 -2.11 -34.03
N GLU A 59 -4.73 -1.56 -34.08
CA GLU A 59 -5.18 -0.52 -33.15
C GLU A 59 -5.19 -1.02 -31.71
N TYR A 60 -5.66 -2.25 -31.48
CA TYR A 60 -5.63 -2.89 -30.17
C TYR A 60 -4.21 -3.08 -29.64
N TYR A 61 -3.31 -3.63 -30.47
CA TYR A 61 -1.90 -3.81 -30.14
C TYR A 61 -1.23 -2.47 -29.79
N GLN A 62 -1.34 -1.47 -30.67
CA GLN A 62 -0.72 -0.16 -30.45
C GLN A 62 -1.25 0.52 -29.19
N SER A 63 -2.56 0.44 -28.94
CA SER A 63 -3.15 1.00 -27.71
C SER A 63 -2.56 0.36 -26.45
N HIS A 64 -2.28 -0.94 -26.45
CA HIS A 64 -1.65 -1.61 -25.31
C HIS A 64 -0.17 -1.25 -25.15
N ILE A 65 0.56 -1.08 -26.25
CA ILE A 65 1.94 -0.59 -26.22
C ILE A 65 1.99 0.83 -25.63
N ASP A 66 1.15 1.74 -26.12
CA ASP A 66 1.08 3.12 -25.66
C ASP A 66 0.68 3.22 -24.18
N ASP A 67 -0.30 2.41 -23.76
CA ASP A 67 -0.71 2.35 -22.35
C ASP A 67 0.43 1.81 -21.48
N ASN A 68 1.13 0.76 -21.92
CA ASN A 68 2.29 0.21 -21.21
C ASN A 68 3.43 1.22 -21.08
N GLU A 69 3.77 1.95 -22.13
CA GLU A 69 4.79 3.00 -22.08
C GLU A 69 4.41 4.12 -21.10
N GLN A 70 3.14 4.53 -21.11
CA GLN A 70 2.66 5.55 -20.17
C GLN A 70 2.74 5.08 -18.71
N VAL A 71 2.34 3.83 -18.43
CA VAL A 71 2.44 3.28 -17.07
C VAL A 71 3.89 3.11 -16.66
N THR A 72 4.76 2.68 -17.57
CA THR A 72 6.22 2.58 -17.37
C THR A 72 6.77 3.94 -16.92
N CYS A 73 6.44 5.01 -17.65
CA CYS A 73 6.82 6.37 -17.30
C CYS A 73 6.31 6.82 -15.93
N VAL A 74 5.04 6.53 -15.59
CA VAL A 74 4.47 6.87 -14.28
C VAL A 74 5.21 6.17 -13.16
N ILE A 75 5.43 4.87 -13.31
CA ILE A 75 6.12 4.04 -12.34
C ILE A 75 7.52 4.60 -12.10
N LEU A 76 8.32 4.79 -13.16
CA LEU A 76 9.67 5.38 -13.07
C LEU A 76 9.67 6.78 -12.45
N ALA A 77 8.84 7.71 -12.93
CA ALA A 77 8.82 9.09 -12.42
C ALA A 77 8.48 9.16 -10.91
N SER A 78 7.70 8.18 -10.44
CA SER A 78 7.26 8.06 -9.05
C SER A 78 8.23 7.33 -8.12
N MET A 79 9.45 7.02 -8.55
CA MET A 79 10.49 6.38 -7.73
C MET A 79 11.57 7.36 -7.27
N SER A 80 12.35 6.95 -6.27
CA SER A 80 13.63 7.59 -5.95
C SER A 80 14.64 7.39 -7.10
N PRO A 81 15.63 8.29 -7.26
CA PRO A 81 16.63 8.18 -8.34
C PRO A 81 17.40 6.86 -8.36
N GLU A 82 17.65 6.27 -7.20
CA GLU A 82 18.36 5.00 -7.06
C GLU A 82 17.54 3.84 -7.64
N LEU A 83 16.23 3.82 -7.36
CA LEU A 83 15.31 2.81 -7.89
C LEU A 83 15.06 3.02 -9.38
N GLN A 84 14.97 4.27 -9.86
CA GLN A 84 14.82 4.56 -11.29
C GLN A 84 15.91 3.89 -12.11
N ARG A 85 17.19 4.10 -11.74
CA ARG A 85 18.34 3.53 -12.45
C ARG A 85 18.33 2.00 -12.54
N GLN A 86 17.73 1.33 -11.56
CA GLN A 86 17.64 -0.13 -11.54
C GLN A 86 16.56 -0.69 -12.49
N HIS A 87 15.61 0.14 -12.90
CA HIS A 87 14.39 -0.28 -13.59
C HIS A 87 14.20 0.39 -14.96
N GLU A 88 15.15 1.20 -15.43
CA GLU A 88 15.06 1.95 -16.71
C GLU A 88 14.80 1.09 -17.95
N THR A 89 15.21 -0.18 -17.93
CA THR A 89 15.09 -1.09 -19.08
C THR A 89 13.90 -2.05 -19.00
N MET A 90 13.11 -1.99 -17.93
CA MET A 90 11.99 -2.90 -17.69
C MET A 90 10.67 -2.28 -18.15
N ASN A 91 9.74 -3.11 -18.60
CA ASN A 91 8.36 -2.65 -18.84
C ASN A 91 7.56 -2.52 -17.54
N ALA A 92 6.36 -1.94 -17.61
CA ALA A 92 5.52 -1.65 -16.46
C ALA A 92 5.24 -2.89 -15.58
N ARG A 93 4.91 -4.02 -16.21
CA ARG A 93 4.60 -5.27 -15.49
C ARG A 93 5.83 -5.87 -14.84
N GLU A 94 6.95 -5.94 -15.56
CA GLU A 94 8.22 -6.42 -15.02
C GLU A 94 8.67 -5.62 -13.81
N MET A 95 8.64 -4.27 -13.93
CA MET A 95 8.94 -3.39 -12.80
C MET A 95 8.00 -3.66 -11.63
N PHE A 96 6.70 -3.73 -11.88
CA PHE A 96 5.72 -3.96 -10.82
C PHE A 96 5.97 -5.29 -10.08
N LEU A 97 6.22 -6.38 -10.80
CA LEU A 97 6.52 -7.70 -10.22
C LEU A 97 7.81 -7.67 -9.41
N HIS A 98 8.89 -7.07 -9.94
CA HIS A 98 10.17 -6.98 -9.27
C HIS A 98 10.09 -6.13 -7.98
N LEU A 99 9.41 -4.98 -8.03
CA LEU A 99 9.18 -4.16 -6.83
C LEU A 99 8.33 -4.88 -5.79
N GLN A 100 7.33 -5.65 -6.24
CA GLN A 100 6.50 -6.46 -5.36
C GLN A 100 7.32 -7.59 -4.71
N GLU A 101 8.29 -8.17 -5.40
CA GLU A 101 9.23 -9.14 -4.83
C GLU A 101 10.13 -8.48 -3.77
N LEU A 102 10.76 -7.34 -4.12
CA LEU A 102 11.67 -6.61 -3.24
C LEU A 102 11.00 -6.11 -1.96
N PHE A 103 9.81 -5.50 -2.09
CA PHE A 103 9.18 -4.74 -0.99
C PHE A 103 7.88 -5.36 -0.47
N GLY A 104 7.26 -6.28 -1.21
CA GLY A 104 5.99 -6.90 -0.81
C GLY A 104 6.13 -7.86 0.38
N ALA A 105 7.29 -8.51 0.54
CA ALA A 105 7.58 -9.31 1.73
C ALA A 105 7.83 -8.45 2.97
N GLN A 106 8.59 -7.35 2.81
CA GLN A 106 8.93 -6.43 3.90
C GLN A 106 7.67 -5.85 4.57
N SER A 107 6.67 -5.48 3.77
CA SER A 107 5.39 -5.00 4.28
C SER A 107 4.63 -6.04 5.13
N ARG A 108 4.76 -7.34 4.81
CA ARG A 108 4.16 -8.41 5.62
C ARG A 108 4.91 -8.60 6.94
N VAL A 109 6.24 -8.55 6.91
CA VAL A 109 7.08 -8.63 8.10
C VAL A 109 6.80 -7.45 9.05
N GLU A 110 6.75 -6.23 8.53
CA GLU A 110 6.45 -5.04 9.35
C GLU A 110 5.06 -5.08 9.97
N ARG A 111 4.03 -5.51 9.22
CA ARG A 111 2.69 -5.72 9.77
C ARG A 111 2.67 -6.78 10.86
N PHE A 112 3.39 -7.89 10.65
CA PHE A 112 3.49 -8.98 11.62
C PHE A 112 4.21 -8.54 12.89
N GLU A 113 5.38 -7.91 12.78
CA GLU A 113 6.13 -7.42 13.93
C GLU A 113 5.37 -6.33 14.69
N THR A 114 4.65 -5.45 13.98
CA THR A 114 3.75 -4.47 14.62
C THR A 114 2.64 -5.17 15.41
N ALA A 115 1.95 -6.15 14.80
CA ALA A 115 0.92 -6.93 15.49
C ALA A 115 1.50 -7.67 16.71
N LYS A 116 2.66 -8.30 16.57
CA LYS A 116 3.37 -9.00 17.63
C LYS A 116 3.75 -8.08 18.78
N ALA A 117 4.20 -6.86 18.52
CA ALA A 117 4.48 -5.86 19.54
C ALA A 117 3.20 -5.46 20.30
N PHE A 118 2.08 -5.26 19.60
CA PHE A 118 0.78 -5.01 20.24
C PHE A 118 0.34 -6.18 21.13
N PHE A 119 0.40 -7.42 20.63
CA PHE A 119 0.06 -8.60 21.41
C PHE A 119 0.98 -8.77 22.62
N SER A 120 2.28 -8.53 22.47
CA SER A 120 3.25 -8.60 23.57
C SER A 120 2.92 -7.57 24.65
N GLN A 121 2.60 -6.33 24.26
CA GLN A 121 2.17 -5.28 25.18
C GLN A 121 0.85 -5.64 25.89
N PHE A 122 -0.08 -6.27 25.17
CA PHE A 122 -1.33 -6.77 25.75
C PHE A 122 -1.08 -7.88 26.79
N ILE A 123 -0.26 -8.88 26.45
CA ILE A 123 0.09 -9.99 27.36
C ILE A 123 0.81 -9.45 28.61
N MET A 124 1.76 -8.53 28.43
CA MET A 124 2.44 -7.87 29.55
C MET A 124 1.43 -7.13 30.45
N ASN A 125 0.51 -6.35 29.87
CA ASN A 125 -0.52 -5.64 30.61
C ASN A 125 -1.48 -6.61 31.34
N PHE A 126 -1.87 -7.70 30.70
CA PHE A 126 -2.73 -8.73 31.25
C PHE A 126 -2.07 -9.44 32.45
N HIS A 127 -0.80 -9.85 32.32
CA HIS A 127 -0.03 -10.46 33.40
C HIS A 127 0.26 -9.49 34.55
N MET A 128 0.63 -8.24 34.25
CA MET A 128 0.97 -7.24 35.27
C MET A 128 -0.23 -6.83 36.11
N ASN A 129 -1.44 -6.84 35.56
CA ASN A 129 -2.65 -6.47 36.28
C ASN A 129 -3.28 -7.61 37.11
N LYS A 130 -2.63 -8.80 37.17
CA LYS A 130 -3.08 -9.98 37.94
C LYS A 130 -4.59 -10.23 37.85
N LYS A 131 -5.19 -9.97 36.68
CA LYS A 131 -6.63 -10.16 36.52
C LYS A 131 -6.88 -11.64 36.32
N GLU A 132 -7.42 -12.31 37.32
CA GLU A 132 -8.28 -13.45 37.05
C GLU A 132 -9.47 -12.89 36.27
N MET A 133 -9.52 -13.19 34.98
CA MET A 133 -10.53 -12.70 34.06
C MET A 133 -11.18 -13.92 33.41
N SER A 134 -12.51 -13.96 33.46
CA SER A 134 -13.28 -14.99 32.77
C SER A 134 -13.15 -14.82 31.26
N LEU A 135 -13.37 -15.92 30.51
CA LEU A 135 -13.33 -15.91 29.05
C LEU A 135 -14.27 -14.85 28.45
N ALA A 136 -15.43 -14.62 29.08
CA ALA A 136 -16.42 -13.65 28.64
C ALA A 136 -15.95 -12.20 28.77
N GLU A 137 -15.25 -11.87 29.85
CA GLU A 137 -14.68 -10.55 30.06
C GLU A 137 -13.53 -10.26 29.09
N LEU A 138 -12.70 -11.27 28.79
CA LEU A 138 -11.66 -11.16 27.76
C LEU A 138 -12.28 -10.91 26.39
N LEU A 139 -13.32 -11.66 26.04
CA LEU A 139 -14.04 -11.50 24.78
C LEU A 139 -14.66 -10.09 24.64
N ASN A 140 -15.26 -9.57 25.71
CA ASN A 140 -15.83 -8.23 25.73
C ASN A 140 -14.76 -7.15 25.61
N MET A 141 -13.60 -7.33 26.25
CA MET A 141 -12.47 -6.42 26.11
C MET A 141 -11.95 -6.39 24.67
N LEU A 142 -11.81 -7.58 24.04
CA LEU A 142 -11.40 -7.70 22.64
C LEU A 142 -12.40 -7.05 21.68
N LYS A 143 -13.71 -7.29 21.86
CA LYS A 143 -14.77 -6.63 21.06
C LYS A 143 -14.75 -5.11 21.22
N THR A 144 -14.63 -4.62 22.44
CA THR A 144 -14.55 -3.17 22.71
C THR A 144 -13.33 -2.55 22.04
N THR A 145 -12.21 -3.26 22.06
CA THR A 145 -10.97 -2.81 21.40
C THR A 145 -11.11 -2.85 19.88
N GLU A 146 -11.71 -3.90 19.32
CA GLU A 146 -11.99 -4.01 17.87
C GLU A 146 -12.90 -2.86 17.39
N ASP A 147 -13.97 -2.56 18.12
CA ASP A 147 -14.88 -1.45 17.79
C ASP A 147 -14.17 -0.10 17.84
N ALA A 148 -13.25 0.09 18.80
CA ALA A 148 -12.43 1.29 18.87
C ALA A 148 -11.47 1.41 17.68
N LEU A 149 -10.89 0.29 17.23
CA LEU A 149 -10.01 0.24 16.05
C LEU A 149 -10.77 0.54 14.76
N ARG A 150 -11.95 -0.05 14.56
CA ARG A 150 -12.81 0.23 13.40
C ARG A 150 -13.21 1.71 13.31
N LYS A 151 -13.42 2.36 14.46
CA LYS A 151 -13.81 3.78 14.54
C LYS A 151 -12.64 4.75 14.33
N ASN A 152 -11.39 4.32 14.48
CA ASN A 152 -10.24 5.25 14.41
C ASN A 152 -8.92 4.58 13.96
N PRO A 153 -8.81 4.18 12.67
CA PRO A 153 -7.63 3.46 12.17
C PRO A 153 -6.33 4.28 12.20
N ALA A 154 -6.39 5.61 12.21
CA ALA A 154 -5.21 6.49 12.16
C ALA A 154 -4.45 6.65 13.49
N ARG A 155 -5.04 6.28 14.64
CA ARG A 155 -4.44 6.55 15.97
C ARG A 155 -3.31 5.59 16.37
N PHE A 156 -3.06 4.54 15.60
CA PHE A 156 -2.15 3.45 15.98
C PHE A 156 -0.96 3.27 15.03
N VAL A 157 -0.59 4.31 14.27
CA VAL A 157 0.76 4.36 13.69
C VAL A 157 1.75 4.30 14.85
N VAL A 158 2.35 3.14 15.11
CA VAL A 158 3.46 2.98 16.05
C VAL A 158 4.69 3.58 15.37
N GLY A 159 4.71 4.91 15.33
CA GLY A 159 5.96 5.63 15.24
C GLY A 159 6.70 5.39 16.56
N SER A 160 7.93 4.93 16.46
CA SER A 160 8.92 4.91 17.53
C SER A 160 9.02 6.31 18.17
N SER A 161 8.14 6.61 19.11
CA SER A 161 8.18 7.81 19.93
C SER A 161 7.38 7.57 21.20
N SER A 162 8.13 7.22 22.23
CA SER A 162 7.77 7.21 23.65
C SER A 162 6.78 8.34 23.99
N SER A 163 5.49 8.01 24.00
CA SER A 163 4.43 8.94 24.40
C SER A 163 3.57 8.24 25.42
N ARG A 164 3.84 8.51 26.70
CA ARG A 164 3.07 8.01 27.84
C ARG A 164 1.61 8.40 27.66
N ILE A 165 0.74 7.40 27.50
CA ILE A 165 -0.70 7.59 27.61
C ILE A 165 -1.00 7.99 29.06
N ARG A 166 -1.35 9.26 29.27
CA ARG A 166 -1.73 9.80 30.59
C ARG A 166 -3.20 9.46 30.83
N VAL A 167 -3.47 8.41 31.61
CA VAL A 167 -4.82 8.04 32.04
C VAL A 167 -5.26 9.02 33.14
N ARG A 168 -6.35 9.78 32.93
CA ARG A 168 -6.97 10.59 33.98
C ARG A 168 -7.77 9.67 34.91
N PRO A 169 -7.65 9.80 36.24
CA PRO A 169 -8.44 9.00 37.16
C PRO A 169 -9.89 9.52 37.21
N LEU A 170 -10.83 8.57 37.16
CA LEU A 170 -12.26 8.82 37.37
C LEU A 170 -12.49 9.30 38.80
N ARG A 171 -13.19 10.44 38.95
CA ARG A 171 -13.70 10.90 40.25
C ARG A 171 -14.66 9.83 40.77
N LYS A 172 -14.45 9.41 42.01
CA LYS A 172 -15.44 8.67 42.78
C LYS A 172 -16.37 9.70 43.41
N GLU A 173 -17.67 9.59 43.13
CA GLU A 173 -18.72 10.16 43.97
C GLU A 173 -18.95 9.27 45.19
#